data_AF-A0AAW8BU15-F1
#
_entry.id   AF-A0AAW8BU15-F1
#
_cell.length_a   1.000
_cell.length_b   1.000
_cell.length_c   1.000
_cell.angle_alpha   90.00
_cell.angle_beta   90.00
_cell.angle_gamma   90.00
#
_symmetry.space_group_name_H-M   'P 1'
#
loop_
_entity.id
_entity.type
_entity.pdbx_description
1 polymer ?
#
loop_
_entity_poly.entity_id
_entity_poly.type
_entity_poly.pdbx_seq_one_letter_code
_entity_poly.pdbx_strand_id
1 'polypeptide(L)'
;MTMGQGFDTIPAAEIRRDDNIEFPVGNPDVKWHFDENRASRPPCDQPGVQWFVETLGEPMLGSPLGDLYTFTVKEVGGAGADVEVKVRGHVPVRRYRRQ
;
A
#
# COMPACT_ATOMS: atom_id res chain seq x y z
N MET A 1 -17.20 -12.50 11.43
CA MET A 1 -16.94 -11.05 11.36
C MET A 1 -15.69 -10.78 12.18
N THR A 2 -14.58 -10.46 11.54
CA THR A 2 -13.32 -10.11 12.24
C THR A 2 -12.60 -9.00 11.46
N MET A 3 -13.35 -7.98 11.03
CA MET A 3 -12.78 -6.71 10.59
C MET A 3 -12.62 -5.86 11.85
N GLY A 4 -11.42 -5.78 12.42
CA GLY A 4 -11.18 -4.81 13.50
C GLY A 4 -9.96 -4.98 14.40
N GLN A 5 -9.24 -6.11 14.38
CA GLN A 5 -8.17 -6.35 15.37
C GLN A 5 -6.73 -6.21 14.84
N GLY A 6 -6.46 -5.38 13.83
CA GLY A 6 -5.05 -5.13 13.52
C GLY A 6 -4.73 -4.22 12.36
N PHE A 7 -5.63 -3.32 11.98
CA PHE A 7 -5.29 -2.22 11.07
C PHE A 7 -5.41 -0.92 11.85
N ASP A 8 -4.34 -0.15 11.88
CA ASP A 8 -4.30 1.18 12.47
C ASP A 8 -4.52 2.20 11.35
N THR A 9 -5.48 3.09 11.55
CA THR A 9 -5.71 4.21 10.62
C THR A 9 -4.68 5.30 10.89
N ILE A 10 -3.79 5.53 9.94
CA ILE A 10 -2.72 6.53 10.04
C ILE A 10 -2.78 7.48 8.83
N PRO A 11 -2.21 8.69 8.93
CA PRO A 11 -1.92 9.50 7.75
C PRO A 11 -1.00 8.74 6.79
N ALA A 12 -1.28 8.79 5.49
CA ALA A 12 -0.44 8.17 4.46
C ALA A 12 1.00 8.71 4.50
N ALA A 13 1.18 9.96 4.91
CA ALA A 13 2.48 10.60 5.15
C ALA A 13 3.36 9.87 6.19
N GLU A 14 2.75 9.09 7.09
CA GLU A 14 3.47 8.35 8.11
C GLU A 14 4.01 7.01 7.61
N ILE A 15 3.53 6.50 6.48
CA ILE A 15 4.11 5.32 5.82
C ILE A 15 5.52 5.68 5.39
N ARG A 16 6.50 4.86 5.80
CA ARG A 16 7.92 5.10 5.52
C ARG A 16 8.48 4.08 4.56
N ARG A 17 9.55 4.47 3.87
CA ARG A 17 10.45 3.51 3.22
C ARG A 17 10.88 2.47 4.26
N ASP A 18 11.03 1.23 3.79
CA ASP A 18 11.37 0.06 4.59
C ASP A 18 10.26 -0.50 5.49
N ASP A 19 9.06 0.09 5.49
CA ASP A 19 7.90 -0.51 6.16
C ASP A 19 7.44 -1.77 5.41
N ASN A 20 7.05 -2.80 6.16
CA ASN A 20 6.22 -3.90 5.65
C ASN A 20 4.77 -3.62 6.08
N ILE A 21 3.87 -3.41 5.12
CA ILE A 21 2.48 -3.05 5.37
C ILE A 21 1.50 -3.98 4.68
N GLU A 22 0.32 -4.14 5.24
CA GLU A 22 -0.85 -4.73 4.58
C GLU A 22 -1.95 -3.67 4.54
N PHE A 23 -2.65 -3.59 3.40
CA PHE A 23 -3.87 -2.80 3.25
C PHE A 23 -5.09 -3.72 3.35
N PRO A 24 -6.22 -3.24 3.89
CA PRO A 24 -7.45 -4.02 3.87
C PRO A 24 -8.00 -4.12 2.45
N VAL A 25 -8.54 -5.30 2.14
CA VAL A 25 -9.17 -5.62 0.84
C VAL A 25 -10.31 -4.67 0.54
N GLY A 26 -10.38 -4.19 -0.70
CA GLY A 26 -11.47 -3.37 -1.23
C GLY A 26 -11.47 -1.94 -0.71
N ASN A 27 -10.36 -1.47 -0.12
CA ASN A 27 -10.30 -0.11 0.39
C ASN A 27 -10.38 0.91 -0.77
N PRO A 28 -11.42 1.77 -0.82
CA PRO A 28 -11.58 2.73 -1.91
C PRO A 28 -10.46 3.79 -1.96
N ASP A 29 -9.78 4.03 -0.84
CA ASP A 29 -8.70 5.02 -0.70
C ASP A 29 -7.33 4.48 -1.12
N VAL A 30 -7.24 3.19 -1.46
CA VAL A 30 -6.04 2.53 -1.98
C VAL A 30 -6.26 2.18 -3.45
N LYS A 31 -5.40 2.70 -4.33
CA LYS A 31 -5.45 2.43 -5.78
C LYS A 31 -4.14 1.80 -6.23
N TRP A 32 -4.26 0.64 -6.85
CA TRP A 32 -3.14 -0.16 -7.32
C TRP A 32 -2.87 0.11 -8.81
N HIS A 33 -1.61 0.27 -9.17
CA HIS A 33 -1.12 0.47 -10.53
C HIS A 33 0.09 -0.45 -10.75
N PHE A 34 0.00 -1.34 -11.74
CA PHE A 34 1.10 -2.22 -12.13
C PHE A 34 1.09 -2.42 -13.64
N ASP A 35 2.22 -2.88 -14.18
CA ASP A 35 2.31 -3.21 -15.61
C ASP A 35 1.44 -4.43 -15.94
N GLU A 36 0.36 -4.18 -16.70
CA GLU A 36 -0.61 -5.20 -17.11
C GLU A 36 -0.03 -6.24 -18.08
N ASN A 37 1.11 -5.95 -18.71
CA ASN A 37 1.78 -6.86 -19.63
C ASN A 37 2.67 -7.89 -18.91
N ARG A 38 2.75 -7.84 -17.56
CA ARG A 38 3.51 -8.83 -16.80
C ARG A 38 2.90 -10.22 -16.92
N ALA A 39 3.79 -11.21 -17.05
CA ALA A 39 3.43 -12.63 -17.08
C ALA A 39 2.70 -13.11 -15.82
N SER A 40 2.88 -12.42 -14.69
CA SER A 40 2.15 -12.68 -13.44
C SER A 40 1.65 -11.37 -12.85
N ARG A 41 0.34 -11.32 -12.56
CA ARG A 41 -0.28 -10.15 -11.92
C ARG A 41 -0.01 -10.17 -10.41
N PRO A 42 0.38 -9.04 -9.82
CA PRO A 42 0.55 -8.94 -8.37
C PRO A 42 -0.78 -9.17 -7.64
N PRO A 43 -0.75 -9.67 -6.40
CA PRO A 43 -1.96 -9.95 -5.65
C PRO A 43 -2.69 -8.68 -5.17
N CYS A 44 -2.08 -7.49 -5.30
CA CYS A 44 -2.60 -6.14 -4.98
C CYS A 44 -3.55 -6.07 -3.76
N ASP A 45 -4.84 -6.30 -4.00
CA ASP A 45 -5.92 -6.15 -3.03
C ASP A 45 -6.32 -7.47 -2.34
N GLN A 46 -5.48 -8.50 -2.41
CA GLN A 46 -5.74 -9.78 -1.72
C GLN A 46 -5.45 -9.71 -0.22
N PRO A 47 -6.25 -10.40 0.61
CA PRO A 47 -6.08 -10.37 2.06
C PRO A 47 -4.79 -11.08 2.49
N GLY A 48 -4.13 -10.58 3.54
CA GLY A 48 -2.93 -11.20 4.11
C GLY A 48 -1.63 -10.95 3.33
N VAL A 49 -1.69 -10.17 2.24
CA VAL A 49 -0.50 -9.80 1.47
C VAL A 49 0.28 -8.70 2.20
N GLN A 50 1.58 -8.94 2.38
CA GLN A 50 2.50 -7.94 2.90
C GLN A 50 3.26 -7.26 1.76
N TRP A 51 3.32 -5.94 1.83
CA TRP A 51 3.94 -5.05 0.88
C TRP A 51 5.12 -4.34 1.53
N PHE A 52 6.31 -4.56 1.01
CA PHE A 52 7.50 -3.81 1.38
C PHE A 52 7.51 -2.47 0.64
N VAL A 53 7.60 -1.37 1.38
CA VAL A 53 7.67 -0.01 0.83
C VAL A 53 9.10 0.29 0.38
N GLU A 54 9.33 0.21 -0.92
CA GLU A 54 10.66 0.44 -1.50
C GLU A 54 10.96 1.93 -1.66
N THR A 55 10.00 2.69 -2.17
CA THR A 55 10.16 4.12 -2.45
C THR A 55 8.92 4.90 -2.03
N LEU A 56 9.15 6.01 -1.34
CA LEU A 56 8.13 7.04 -1.08
C LEU A 56 8.06 7.94 -2.32
N GLY A 57 6.92 7.96 -2.99
CA GLY A 57 6.63 8.95 -4.02
C GLY A 57 6.32 10.31 -3.39
N GLU A 58 6.43 11.36 -4.21
CA GLU A 58 6.19 12.73 -3.76
C GLU A 58 4.70 12.93 -3.39
N PRO A 59 4.39 13.69 -2.32
CA PRO A 59 3.03 14.10 -2.05
C PRO A 59 2.54 14.96 -3.22
N MET A 60 1.42 14.58 -3.83
CA MET A 60 0.79 15.41 -4.87
C MET A 60 0.08 16.59 -4.21
N LEU A 61 0.82 17.70 -4.02
CA LEU A 61 0.30 18.97 -3.55
C LEU A 61 -0.77 19.49 -4.53
N GLY A 62 -1.96 19.84 -4.01
CA GLY A 62 -3.04 20.44 -4.79
C GLY A 62 -4.05 19.45 -5.40
N SER A 63 -4.05 18.18 -4.99
CA SER A 63 -5.15 17.27 -5.36
C SER A 63 -6.48 17.79 -4.78
N PRO A 64 -7.52 18.00 -5.60
CA PRO A 64 -8.83 18.50 -5.15
C PRO A 64 -9.58 17.52 -4.22
N LEU A 65 -9.02 16.32 -4.00
CA LEU A 65 -9.58 15.24 -3.19
C LEU A 65 -8.78 14.96 -1.91
N GLY A 66 -7.83 15.84 -1.54
CA GLY A 66 -6.95 15.72 -0.37
C GLY A 66 -5.53 15.25 -0.70
N ASP A 67 -4.69 15.08 0.33
CA ASP A 67 -3.28 14.66 0.20
C ASP A 67 -3.20 13.25 -0.41
N LEU A 68 -2.69 13.16 -1.63
CA LEU A 68 -2.47 11.91 -2.36
C LEU A 68 -0.98 11.56 -2.29
N TYR A 69 -0.68 10.37 -1.78
CA TYR A 69 0.67 9.83 -1.68
C TYR A 69 0.82 8.64 -2.63
N THR A 70 1.91 8.61 -3.37
CA THR A 70 2.28 7.50 -4.24
C THR A 70 3.40 6.71 -3.58
N PHE A 71 3.38 5.39 -3.67
CA PHE A 71 4.44 4.51 -3.15
C PHE A 71 4.78 3.46 -4.20
N THR A 72 6.05 3.07 -4.26
CA THR A 72 6.44 1.83 -4.94
C THR A 72 6.60 0.75 -3.90
N VAL A 73 5.85 -0.34 -4.04
CA VAL A 73 5.85 -1.47 -3.13
C VAL A 73 6.19 -2.79 -3.83
N LYS A 74 6.69 -3.76 -3.06
CA LYS A 74 7.00 -5.12 -3.50
C LYS A 74 6.36 -6.14 -2.59
N GLU A 75 5.85 -7.23 -3.15
CA GLU A 75 5.31 -8.34 -2.34
C GLU A 75 6.42 -9.00 -1.52
N VAL A 76 6.22 -9.11 -0.20
CA VAL A 76 7.12 -9.84 0.69
C VAL A 76 6.92 -11.34 0.51
N GLY A 77 7.99 -12.06 0.17
CA GLY A 77 7.95 -13.52 -0.03
C GLY A 77 7.40 -13.97 -1.41
N GLY A 78 6.94 -13.03 -2.23
CA GLY A 78 6.52 -13.26 -3.61
C GLY A 78 7.61 -12.95 -4.64
N ALA A 79 7.22 -12.82 -5.91
CA ALA A 79 8.14 -12.60 -7.02
C ALA A 79 8.79 -11.19 -7.05
N GLY A 80 8.58 -10.36 -6.02
CA GLY A 80 9.26 -9.07 -5.85
C GLY A 80 8.89 -8.01 -6.89
N ALA A 81 7.72 -8.14 -7.52
CA ALA A 81 7.22 -7.23 -8.55
C ALA A 81 6.99 -5.81 -7.99
N ASP A 82 7.59 -4.81 -8.64
CA ASP A 82 7.31 -3.40 -8.37
C ASP A 82 5.84 -3.08 -8.70
N VAL A 83 5.13 -2.54 -7.73
CA VAL A 83 3.74 -2.09 -7.85
C VAL A 83 3.66 -0.66 -7.35
N GLU A 84 3.09 0.24 -8.15
CA GLU A 84 2.74 1.57 -7.67
C GLU A 84 1.41 1.49 -6.93
N VAL A 85 1.35 2.06 -5.72
CA VAL A 85 0.13 2.20 -4.94
C VAL A 85 -0.08 3.65 -4.57
N LYS A 86 -1.30 4.12 -4.77
CA LYS A 86 -1.76 5.48 -4.48
C LYS A 86 -2.70 5.45 -3.31
N VAL A 87 -2.41 6.25 -2.29
CA VAL A 87 -3.15 6.28 -1.03
C VAL A 87 -3.57 7.70 -0.72
N ARG A 88 -4.82 7.86 -0.29
CA ARG A 88 -5.38 9.17 0.05
C ARG A 88 -5.48 9.38 1.55
N GLY A 89 -5.09 10.57 2.00
CA GLY A 89 -5.37 11.08 3.35
C GLY A 89 -4.95 10.11 4.45
N HIS A 90 -5.93 9.61 5.20
CA HIS A 90 -5.71 8.58 6.23
C HIS A 90 -6.09 7.22 5.68
N VAL A 91 -5.26 6.21 5.94
CA VAL A 91 -5.46 4.86 5.46
C VAL A 91 -5.34 3.85 6.61
N PRO A 92 -6.25 2.86 6.71
CA PRO A 92 -6.02 1.70 7.56
C PRO A 92 -4.88 0.84 7.01
N VAL A 93 -3.85 0.62 7.81
CA VAL A 93 -2.72 -0.26 7.49
C VAL A 93 -2.38 -1.15 8.66
N ARG A 94 -1.88 -2.35 8.37
CA ARG A 94 -1.22 -3.19 9.37
C ARG A 94 0.28 -3.17 9.12
N ARG A 95 1.06 -2.75 10.11
CA ARG A 95 2.53 -2.75 10.01
C ARG A 95 3.11 -4.02 10.60
N TYR A 96 4.08 -4.59 9.88
CA TYR A 96 4.84 -5.75 10.31
C TYR A 96 6.26 -5.30 10.66
N ARG A 97 6.75 -5.69 11.84
CA ARG A 97 8.18 -5.48 12.17
C ARG A 97 9.00 -6.41 11.28
N ARG A 98 10.09 -5.89 10.69
CA ARG A 98 11.14 -6.74 10.10
C ARG A 98 11.60 -7.73 11.18
N GLN A 99 11.45 -9.03 10.91
CA GLN A 99 12.12 -10.09 11.67
C GLN A 99 13.58 -10.17 11.24
#